data_AF-A0A818Z3J7-F1
#
_entry.id   AF-A0A818Z3J7-F1
#
_cell.length_a   1.000
_cell.length_b   1.000
_cell.length_c   1.000
_cell.angle_alpha   90.00
_cell.angle_beta   90.00
_cell.angle_gamma   90.00
#
_symmetry.space_group_name_H-M   'P 1'
#
loop_
_entity.id
_entity.type
_entity.pdbx_description
1 polymer ?
#
loop_
_entity_poly.entity_id
_entity_poly.type
_entity_poly.pdbx_seq_one_letter_code
_entity_poly.pdbx_strand_id
1 'polypeptide(L)'
;MTSIQQKGISSERISQSTSVNVDDLECSICRDLLWKPVACQKCETPFCSTCMNRWLANRTITCPTCCNTYIERKCPPFVTKVLSHLQIICFYQANGCQEILPYEALDKHEIECGYQFAKCPGCQLEMLKKDFVTHKKSCELVPMTCRDCKLMYKRNEATTKHTEKICLRKQLKRLKHEYKESRGAIQKLNIELREIRHLYSSIKQTVITFEDLPSAAKNLLHMPNVYKGFRWTKISYMHELLAIKKYSKSGYVSSFLPGDSLHVAFFGETATISIEPPNETFSLVSIMACAAWNDDLELTITAYRKSIEVNQHSVILLFGRPQRIMLQWKNIDKVVFKPFGGTAHPGCDEGPGAHVSLTQLTIDDLSLSSSDFLTFD
;
A
#
# COMPACT_ATOMS: atom_id res chain seq x y z
N MET A 1 -44.16 -0.33 -14.95
CA MET A 1 -43.95 -1.52 -14.08
C MET A 1 -44.71 -2.67 -14.71
N THR A 2 -44.13 -3.87 -14.78
CA THR A 2 -44.83 -5.04 -15.32
C THR A 2 -45.85 -5.57 -14.29
N SER A 3 -46.85 -6.35 -14.71
CA SER A 3 -47.84 -6.93 -13.78
C SER A 3 -47.20 -7.81 -12.71
N ILE A 4 -46.17 -8.60 -13.08
CA ILE A 4 -45.49 -9.54 -12.17
C ILE A 4 -44.59 -8.85 -11.13
N GLN A 5 -44.21 -7.59 -11.36
CA GLN A 5 -43.44 -6.79 -10.41
C GLN A 5 -44.32 -6.22 -9.28
N GLN A 6 -45.65 -6.30 -9.41
CA GLN A 6 -46.58 -5.70 -8.46
C GLN A 6 -47.47 -6.73 -7.74
N LYS A 7 -47.80 -7.86 -8.36
CA LYS A 7 -48.65 -8.94 -7.81
C LYS A 7 -48.38 -10.28 -8.51
N GLY A 8 -49.27 -11.26 -8.34
CA GLY A 8 -49.21 -12.53 -9.10
C GLY A 8 -49.54 -12.37 -10.58
N ILE A 9 -49.63 -13.50 -11.30
CA ILE A 9 -49.97 -13.54 -12.73
C ILE A 9 -51.48 -13.71 -12.88
N SER A 10 -52.16 -12.83 -13.63
CA SER A 10 -53.59 -13.00 -13.92
C SER A 10 -53.85 -14.36 -14.58
N SER A 11 -54.87 -15.08 -14.14
CA SER A 11 -55.26 -16.40 -14.64
C SER A 11 -55.64 -16.38 -16.13
N GLU A 12 -56.15 -15.25 -16.63
CA GLU A 12 -56.45 -15.01 -18.05
C GLU A 12 -55.22 -15.12 -18.97
N ARG A 13 -54.01 -15.05 -18.39
CA ARG A 13 -52.75 -15.13 -19.12
C ARG A 13 -52.24 -16.56 -19.30
N ILE A 14 -52.94 -17.56 -18.78
CA ILE A 14 -52.56 -18.97 -18.94
C ILE A 14 -53.09 -19.45 -20.29
N SER A 15 -52.23 -20.01 -21.14
CA SER A 15 -52.70 -20.58 -22.41
C SER A 15 -53.52 -21.84 -22.16
N GLN A 16 -54.58 -22.06 -22.96
CA GLN A 16 -55.69 -23.00 -22.70
C GLN A 16 -55.32 -24.50 -22.84
N SER A 17 -54.15 -24.95 -22.37
CA SER A 17 -53.65 -26.31 -22.64
C SER A 17 -52.91 -26.95 -21.48
N THR A 18 -53.33 -26.73 -20.23
CA THR A 18 -52.76 -27.43 -19.07
C THR A 18 -53.84 -28.23 -18.35
N SER A 19 -53.67 -29.56 -18.30
CA SER A 19 -54.47 -30.53 -17.52
C SER A 19 -54.28 -30.41 -16.00
N VAL A 20 -53.96 -29.20 -15.54
CA VAL A 20 -53.53 -28.89 -14.19
C VAL A 20 -54.63 -28.08 -13.52
N ASN A 21 -55.05 -28.49 -12.33
CA ASN A 21 -55.94 -27.67 -11.51
C ASN A 21 -55.20 -26.41 -11.05
N VAL A 22 -55.53 -25.26 -11.63
CA VAL A 22 -54.85 -23.97 -11.39
C VAL A 22 -55.36 -23.31 -10.10
N ASP A 23 -56.56 -23.67 -9.63
CA ASP A 23 -57.22 -23.05 -8.47
C ASP A 23 -56.41 -23.25 -7.18
N ASP A 24 -55.62 -24.33 -7.09
CA ASP A 24 -54.73 -24.63 -5.96
C ASP A 24 -53.42 -23.81 -5.98
N LEU A 25 -53.19 -22.99 -7.02
CA LEU A 25 -51.97 -22.21 -7.25
C LEU A 25 -52.19 -20.70 -7.11
N GLU A 26 -53.26 -20.29 -6.45
CA GLU A 26 -53.58 -18.88 -6.20
C GLU A 26 -52.91 -18.34 -4.94
N CYS A 27 -52.46 -17.09 -5.01
CA CYS A 27 -51.93 -16.36 -3.87
C CYS A 27 -53.08 -15.85 -2.98
N SER A 28 -53.09 -16.18 -1.70
CA SER A 28 -54.17 -15.76 -0.79
C SER A 28 -54.26 -14.24 -0.54
N ILE A 29 -53.25 -13.45 -0.95
CA ILE A 29 -53.26 -11.98 -0.83
C ILE A 29 -53.83 -11.32 -2.09
N CYS A 30 -53.35 -11.71 -3.29
CA CYS A 30 -53.73 -11.05 -4.54
C CYS A 30 -54.74 -11.81 -5.38
N ARG A 31 -55.03 -13.08 -5.04
CA ARG A 31 -55.93 -14.00 -5.78
C ARG A 31 -55.55 -14.21 -7.24
N ASP A 32 -54.31 -13.94 -7.59
CA ASP A 32 -53.70 -14.24 -8.89
C ASP A 32 -52.82 -15.50 -8.75
N LEU A 33 -52.45 -16.11 -9.89
CA LEU A 33 -51.49 -17.22 -9.94
C LEU A 33 -50.17 -16.81 -9.28
N LEU A 34 -49.62 -17.69 -8.45
CA LEU A 34 -48.41 -17.47 -7.67
C LEU A 34 -47.21 -17.05 -8.52
N TRP A 35 -46.59 -15.90 -8.20
CA TRP A 35 -45.34 -15.43 -8.79
C TRP A 35 -44.18 -15.48 -7.79
N LYS A 36 -43.13 -16.27 -8.12
CA LYS A 36 -41.99 -16.56 -7.25
C LYS A 36 -42.45 -16.84 -5.80
N PRO A 37 -43.20 -17.92 -5.57
CA PRO A 37 -43.92 -18.12 -4.32
C PRO A 37 -43.00 -18.39 -3.12
N VAL A 38 -43.42 -17.87 -1.97
CA VAL A 38 -42.90 -18.16 -0.63
C VAL A 38 -44.03 -18.73 0.21
N ALA A 39 -43.72 -19.56 1.21
CA ALA A 39 -44.73 -20.17 2.07
C ALA A 39 -44.49 -19.83 3.54
N CYS A 40 -45.58 -19.81 4.32
CA CYS A 40 -45.45 -19.72 5.78
C CYS A 40 -45.00 -21.06 6.36
N GLN A 41 -44.00 -21.06 7.23
CA GLN A 41 -43.55 -22.28 7.91
C GLN A 41 -44.64 -22.97 8.74
N LYS A 42 -45.61 -22.21 9.29
CA LYS A 42 -46.64 -22.76 10.20
C LYS A 42 -47.85 -23.36 9.50
N CYS A 43 -48.40 -22.68 8.49
CA CYS A 43 -49.63 -23.11 7.82
C CYS A 43 -49.42 -23.56 6.37
N GLU A 44 -48.18 -23.52 5.88
CA GLU A 44 -47.75 -23.92 4.53
C GLU A 44 -48.44 -23.19 3.37
N THR A 45 -49.29 -22.21 3.65
CA THR A 45 -49.99 -21.41 2.64
C THR A 45 -48.97 -20.64 1.79
N PRO A 46 -49.05 -20.75 0.45
CA PRO A 46 -48.18 -20.03 -0.46
C PRO A 46 -48.66 -18.60 -0.74
N PHE A 47 -47.71 -17.69 -0.92
CA PHE A 47 -47.93 -16.30 -1.28
C PHE A 47 -46.94 -15.88 -2.36
N CYS A 48 -47.29 -14.92 -3.21
CA CYS A 48 -46.28 -14.27 -4.07
C CYS A 48 -45.25 -13.55 -3.18
N SER A 49 -43.96 -13.68 -3.51
CA SER A 49 -42.88 -13.00 -2.77
C SER A 49 -43.12 -11.50 -2.62
N THR A 50 -43.56 -10.83 -3.69
CA THR A 50 -43.88 -9.39 -3.69
C THR A 50 -45.07 -9.04 -2.80
N CYS A 51 -46.11 -9.88 -2.77
CA CYS A 51 -47.27 -9.70 -1.90
C CYS A 51 -46.89 -9.82 -0.43
N MET A 52 -46.10 -10.84 -0.08
CA MET A 52 -45.65 -11.05 1.30
C MET A 52 -44.69 -9.94 1.74
N ASN A 53 -43.74 -9.54 0.90
CA ASN A 53 -42.84 -8.43 1.19
C ASN A 53 -43.60 -7.12 1.45
N ARG A 54 -44.65 -6.83 0.67
CA ARG A 54 -45.51 -5.66 0.89
C ARG A 54 -46.29 -5.75 2.21
N TRP A 55 -46.80 -6.93 2.54
CA TRP A 55 -47.49 -7.17 3.80
C TRP A 55 -46.57 -6.90 5.00
N LEU A 56 -45.36 -7.47 5.00
CA LEU A 56 -44.36 -7.27 6.05
C LEU A 56 -43.90 -5.80 6.14
N ALA A 57 -43.75 -5.11 5.02
CA ALA A 57 -43.36 -3.70 4.97
C ALA A 57 -44.40 -2.78 5.65
N ASN A 58 -45.67 -3.18 5.68
CA ASN A 58 -46.75 -2.46 6.39
C ASN A 58 -46.77 -2.76 7.91
N ARG A 59 -45.62 -3.11 8.51
CA ARG A 59 -45.42 -3.40 9.94
C ARG A 59 -46.24 -4.58 10.48
N THR A 60 -46.68 -5.49 9.62
CA THR A 60 -47.35 -6.73 10.06
C THR A 60 -46.34 -7.87 10.04
N ILE A 61 -46.00 -8.44 11.21
CA ILE A 61 -45.09 -9.60 11.31
C ILE A 61 -45.84 -10.94 11.28
N THR A 62 -47.15 -10.90 11.01
CA THR A 62 -48.04 -12.06 11.06
C THR A 62 -48.34 -12.59 9.66
N CYS A 63 -48.60 -13.89 9.56
CA CYS A 63 -49.08 -14.54 8.35
C CYS A 63 -50.54 -14.11 8.09
N PRO A 64 -50.89 -13.71 6.85
CA PRO A 64 -52.27 -13.32 6.50
C PRO A 64 -53.31 -14.42 6.71
N THR A 65 -52.90 -15.68 6.64
CA THR A 65 -53.83 -16.83 6.67
C THR A 65 -54.00 -17.42 8.06
N CYS A 66 -52.91 -17.62 8.81
CA CYS A 66 -52.96 -18.26 10.14
C CYS A 66 -52.79 -17.29 11.31
N CYS A 67 -52.64 -15.99 11.05
CA CYS A 67 -52.48 -14.91 12.04
C CYS A 67 -51.32 -15.08 13.04
N ASN A 68 -50.45 -16.08 12.85
CA ASN A 68 -49.26 -16.32 13.65
C ASN A 68 -48.08 -15.51 13.13
N THR A 69 -47.00 -15.36 13.92
CA THR A 69 -45.71 -14.83 13.44
C THR A 69 -45.29 -15.53 12.14
N TYR A 70 -45.08 -14.74 11.08
CA TYR A 70 -44.65 -15.24 9.79
C TYR A 70 -43.16 -15.61 9.85
N ILE A 71 -42.88 -16.85 9.48
CA ILE A 71 -41.52 -17.32 9.22
C ILE A 71 -41.52 -17.84 7.78
N GLU A 72 -40.67 -17.25 6.95
CA GLU A 72 -40.57 -17.62 5.55
C GLU A 72 -39.96 -19.01 5.37
N ARG A 73 -40.57 -19.80 4.49
CA ARG A 73 -40.04 -21.08 4.01
C ARG A 73 -40.15 -21.12 2.49
N LYS A 74 -39.31 -21.94 1.86
CA LYS A 74 -39.49 -22.32 0.45
C LYS A 74 -40.84 -23.00 0.26
N CYS A 75 -41.51 -22.64 -0.83
CA CYS A 75 -42.76 -23.27 -1.24
C CYS A 75 -42.54 -24.79 -1.48
N PRO A 76 -43.55 -25.65 -1.20
CA PRO A 76 -43.44 -27.09 -1.47
C PRO A 76 -43.03 -27.39 -2.93
N PRO A 77 -42.12 -28.37 -3.18
CA PRO A 77 -41.58 -28.64 -4.52
C PRO A 77 -42.64 -28.93 -5.59
N PHE A 78 -43.78 -29.51 -5.19
CA PHE A 78 -44.92 -29.74 -6.07
C PHE A 78 -45.45 -28.44 -6.69
N VAL A 79 -45.62 -27.37 -5.91
CA VAL A 79 -46.12 -26.07 -6.41
C VAL A 79 -45.19 -25.52 -7.48
N THR A 80 -43.88 -25.50 -7.20
CA THR A 80 -42.88 -25.03 -8.17
C THR A 80 -42.82 -25.90 -9.43
N LYS A 81 -42.99 -27.23 -9.29
CA LYS A 81 -43.01 -28.15 -10.43
C LYS A 81 -44.26 -27.98 -11.28
N VAL A 82 -45.40 -27.66 -10.68
CA VAL A 82 -46.62 -27.43 -11.45
C VAL A 82 -46.53 -26.09 -12.20
N LEU A 83 -46.07 -25.04 -11.52
CA LEU A 83 -45.84 -23.72 -12.14
C LEU A 83 -44.90 -23.80 -13.36
N SER A 84 -43.85 -24.61 -13.31
CA SER A 84 -42.88 -24.76 -14.42
C SER A 84 -43.46 -25.37 -15.69
N HIS A 85 -44.61 -26.05 -15.62
CA HIS A 85 -45.29 -26.61 -16.81
C HIS A 85 -46.29 -25.64 -17.44
N LEU A 86 -46.56 -24.49 -16.80
CA LEU A 86 -47.51 -23.52 -17.32
C LEU A 86 -46.91 -22.75 -18.50
N GLN A 87 -47.76 -22.49 -19.49
CA GLN A 87 -47.48 -21.65 -20.64
C GLN A 87 -48.24 -20.34 -20.48
N ILE A 88 -47.51 -19.22 -20.45
CA ILE A 88 -48.01 -17.94 -19.99
C ILE A 88 -47.87 -16.90 -21.09
N ILE A 89 -48.99 -16.32 -21.47
CA ILE A 89 -49.09 -15.24 -22.44
C ILE A 89 -48.45 -13.97 -21.87
N CYS A 90 -47.62 -13.31 -22.67
CA CYS A 90 -46.95 -12.07 -22.30
C CYS A 90 -47.95 -10.98 -21.85
N PHE A 91 -47.61 -10.25 -20.78
CA PHE A 91 -48.41 -9.13 -20.28
C PHE A 91 -48.70 -8.07 -21.35
N TYR A 92 -47.79 -7.90 -22.31
CA TYR A 92 -47.89 -6.93 -23.40
C TYR A 92 -48.65 -7.46 -24.63
N GLN A 93 -49.48 -8.50 -24.48
CA GLN A 93 -50.31 -9.02 -25.58
C GLN A 93 -51.24 -7.95 -26.17
N ALA A 94 -51.86 -7.14 -25.33
CA ALA A 94 -52.70 -6.02 -25.78
C ALA A 94 -51.92 -4.97 -26.61
N ASN A 95 -50.61 -4.88 -26.42
CA ASN A 95 -49.74 -4.00 -27.20
C ASN A 95 -49.23 -4.67 -28.48
N GLY A 96 -49.50 -5.97 -28.68
CA GLY A 96 -49.13 -6.74 -29.88
C GLY A 96 -48.07 -7.82 -29.68
N CYS A 97 -47.66 -8.13 -28.44
CA CYS A 97 -46.76 -9.26 -28.18
C CYS A 97 -47.49 -10.60 -28.28
N GLN A 98 -47.03 -11.51 -29.14
CA GLN A 98 -47.66 -12.82 -29.33
C GLN A 98 -46.92 -13.97 -28.63
N GLU A 99 -45.91 -13.64 -27.81
CA GLU A 99 -45.09 -14.63 -27.12
C GLU A 99 -45.86 -15.35 -26.02
N ILE A 100 -45.74 -16.67 -26.01
CA ILE A 100 -46.21 -17.57 -24.96
C ILE A 100 -44.98 -18.21 -24.35
N LEU A 101 -44.79 -18.03 -23.04
CA LEU A 101 -43.52 -18.27 -22.38
C LEU A 101 -43.70 -19.26 -21.23
N PRO A 102 -42.70 -20.12 -20.96
CA PRO A 102 -42.68 -20.89 -19.72
C PRO A 102 -42.49 -19.96 -18.52
N TYR A 103 -42.94 -20.40 -17.35
CA TYR A 103 -42.94 -19.62 -16.11
C TYR A 103 -41.58 -19.00 -15.77
N GLU A 104 -40.49 -19.74 -15.94
CA GLU A 104 -39.12 -19.31 -15.62
C GLU A 104 -38.59 -18.22 -16.56
N ALA A 105 -39.07 -18.18 -17.81
CA ALA A 105 -38.60 -17.22 -18.81
C ALA A 105 -39.41 -15.91 -18.83
N LEU A 106 -40.54 -15.89 -18.13
CA LEU A 106 -41.51 -14.80 -18.21
C LEU A 106 -40.93 -13.46 -17.77
N ASP A 107 -40.14 -13.43 -16.69
CA ASP A 107 -39.63 -12.17 -16.14
C ASP A 107 -38.61 -11.50 -17.02
N LYS A 108 -37.66 -12.29 -17.52
CA LYS A 108 -36.64 -11.87 -18.45
C LYS A 108 -37.30 -11.31 -19.70
N HIS A 109 -38.28 -12.03 -20.26
CA HIS A 109 -39.02 -11.56 -21.41
C HIS A 109 -39.75 -10.24 -21.13
N GLU A 110 -40.56 -10.14 -20.07
CA GLU A 110 -41.36 -8.92 -19.82
C GLU A 110 -40.48 -7.68 -19.56
N ILE A 111 -39.29 -7.85 -18.98
CA ILE A 111 -38.31 -6.77 -18.79
C ILE A 111 -37.74 -6.30 -20.13
N GLU A 112 -37.50 -7.23 -21.06
CA GLU A 112 -36.87 -6.97 -22.36
C GLU A 112 -37.88 -6.78 -23.50
N CYS A 113 -39.18 -6.97 -23.23
CA CYS A 113 -40.23 -7.01 -24.24
C CYS A 113 -40.30 -5.70 -25.06
N GLY A 114 -40.15 -5.82 -26.37
CA GLY A 114 -40.22 -4.67 -27.30
C GLY A 114 -41.57 -3.97 -27.34
N TYR A 115 -42.64 -4.61 -26.84
CA TYR A 115 -44.00 -4.08 -26.78
C TYR A 115 -44.32 -3.36 -25.46
N GLN A 116 -43.34 -3.23 -24.56
CA GLN A 116 -43.46 -2.35 -23.42
C GLN A 116 -43.36 -0.88 -23.87
N PHE A 117 -44.19 0.01 -23.32
CA PHE A 117 -44.07 1.45 -23.55
C PHE A 117 -42.83 2.02 -22.85
N ALA A 118 -42.16 2.94 -23.53
CA ALA A 118 -41.05 3.73 -23.03
C ALA A 118 -41.25 5.21 -23.41
N LYS A 119 -40.85 6.10 -22.50
CA LYS A 119 -40.83 7.53 -22.74
C LYS A 119 -39.46 7.98 -23.19
N CYS A 120 -39.40 8.78 -24.25
CA CYS A 120 -38.15 9.36 -24.68
C CYS A 120 -37.63 10.38 -23.64
N PRO A 121 -36.39 10.25 -23.13
CA PRO A 121 -35.85 11.18 -22.13
C PRO A 121 -35.68 12.62 -22.66
N GLY A 122 -35.70 12.80 -23.99
CA GLY A 122 -35.62 14.10 -24.64
C GLY A 122 -36.97 14.76 -24.82
N CYS A 123 -37.78 14.24 -25.75
CA CYS A 123 -39.05 14.85 -26.15
C CYS A 123 -40.26 14.38 -25.34
N GLN A 124 -40.09 13.45 -24.39
CA GLN A 124 -41.16 12.88 -23.55
C GLN A 124 -42.26 12.12 -24.31
N LEU A 125 -42.11 11.90 -25.62
CA LEU A 125 -43.04 11.08 -26.41
C LEU A 125 -43.02 9.63 -25.92
N GLU A 126 -44.21 9.06 -25.74
CA GLU A 126 -44.42 7.67 -25.32
C GLU A 126 -44.64 6.78 -26.55
N MET A 127 -43.91 5.66 -26.60
CA MET A 127 -43.93 4.72 -27.72
C MET A 127 -43.48 3.33 -27.28
N LEU A 128 -43.66 2.31 -28.11
CA LEU A 128 -43.16 0.97 -27.80
C LEU A 128 -41.62 0.94 -27.83
N LYS A 129 -41.00 0.13 -26.96
CA LYS A 129 -39.53 -0.05 -26.91
C LYS A 129 -38.93 -0.40 -28.27
N LYS A 130 -39.62 -1.21 -29.08
CA LYS A 130 -39.19 -1.57 -30.44
C LYS A 130 -39.10 -0.33 -31.35
N ASP A 131 -40.02 0.61 -31.21
CA ASP A 131 -40.08 1.85 -32.01
C ASP A 131 -39.16 2.93 -31.42
N PHE A 132 -38.85 2.84 -30.12
CA PHE A 132 -37.88 3.74 -29.49
C PHE A 132 -36.50 3.63 -30.15
N VAL A 133 -36.10 2.47 -30.67
CA VAL A 133 -34.82 2.29 -31.37
C VAL A 133 -34.74 3.15 -32.63
N THR A 134 -35.82 3.25 -33.40
CA THR A 134 -35.87 4.09 -34.61
C THR A 134 -36.01 5.57 -34.23
N HIS A 135 -36.90 5.90 -33.29
CA HIS A 135 -37.06 7.27 -32.78
C HIS A 135 -35.76 7.84 -32.20
N LYS A 136 -35.00 7.04 -31.44
CA LYS A 136 -33.74 7.47 -30.84
C LYS A 136 -32.75 7.97 -31.90
N LYS A 137 -32.79 7.47 -33.14
CA LYS A 137 -31.91 7.92 -34.23
C LYS A 137 -32.27 9.29 -34.78
N SER A 138 -33.55 9.68 -34.78
CA SER A 138 -34.05 10.93 -35.35
C SER A 138 -34.43 12.01 -34.31
N CYS A 139 -34.67 11.65 -33.06
CA CYS A 139 -35.11 12.58 -32.01
C CYS A 139 -34.13 13.75 -31.77
N GLU A 140 -34.55 14.98 -32.02
CA GLU A 140 -33.71 16.17 -31.84
C GLU A 140 -33.39 16.52 -30.38
N LEU A 141 -34.28 16.15 -29.47
CA LEU A 141 -34.18 16.49 -28.06
C LEU A 141 -33.50 15.42 -27.22
N VAL A 142 -33.13 14.27 -27.82
CA VAL A 142 -32.51 13.18 -27.08
C VAL A 142 -31.17 13.63 -26.50
N PRO A 143 -30.90 13.36 -25.21
CA PRO A 143 -29.59 13.61 -24.62
C PRO A 143 -28.52 12.75 -25.28
N MET A 144 -27.44 13.38 -25.69
CA MET A 144 -26.24 12.78 -26.26
C MET A 144 -25.07 13.02 -25.31
N THR A 145 -24.15 12.06 -25.24
CA THR A 145 -22.89 12.20 -24.50
C THR A 145 -21.74 12.04 -25.46
N CYS A 146 -20.84 13.03 -25.53
CA CYS A 146 -19.63 12.92 -26.33
C CYS A 146 -18.71 11.82 -25.77
N ARG A 147 -18.16 10.98 -26.65
CA ARG A 147 -17.25 9.90 -26.26
C ARG A 147 -15.91 10.42 -25.77
N ASP A 148 -15.41 11.51 -26.36
CA ASP A 148 -14.07 12.03 -26.09
C ASP A 148 -14.07 12.96 -24.88
N CYS A 149 -14.95 13.99 -24.88
CA CYS A 149 -14.98 15.00 -23.82
C CYS A 149 -16.00 14.75 -22.70
N LYS A 150 -16.84 13.70 -22.82
CA LYS A 150 -17.90 13.34 -21.85
C LYS A 150 -18.91 14.46 -21.57
N LEU A 151 -19.05 15.45 -22.45
CA LEU A 151 -20.08 16.48 -22.33
C LEU A 151 -21.45 15.91 -22.72
N MET A 152 -22.46 16.20 -21.91
CA MET A 152 -23.87 15.94 -22.23
C MET A 152 -24.50 17.16 -22.91
N TYR A 153 -25.25 16.93 -23.99
CA TYR A 153 -25.94 17.95 -24.78
C TYR A 153 -27.14 17.34 -25.50
N LYS A 154 -28.11 18.14 -25.96
CA LYS A 154 -29.22 17.63 -26.81
C LYS A 154 -28.75 17.51 -28.26
N ARG A 155 -29.32 16.60 -29.05
CA ARG A 155 -28.91 16.39 -30.45
C ARG A 155 -28.98 17.67 -31.30
N ASN A 156 -30.04 18.46 -31.17
CA ASN A 156 -30.16 19.75 -31.88
C ASN A 156 -29.14 20.82 -31.43
N GLU A 157 -28.58 20.68 -30.22
CA GLU A 157 -27.55 21.57 -29.69
C GLU A 157 -26.12 21.11 -30.04
N ALA A 158 -25.95 20.04 -30.82
CA ALA A 158 -24.63 19.47 -31.12
C ALA A 158 -23.69 20.49 -31.77
N THR A 159 -24.19 21.27 -32.73
CA THR A 159 -23.39 22.27 -33.47
C THR A 159 -23.08 23.52 -32.66
N THR A 160 -23.86 23.84 -31.63
CA THR A 160 -23.69 25.05 -30.82
C THR A 160 -22.97 24.78 -29.50
N LYS A 161 -23.36 23.73 -28.77
CA LYS A 161 -22.79 23.36 -27.46
C LYS A 161 -21.65 22.36 -27.53
N HIS A 162 -21.47 21.65 -28.64
CA HIS A 162 -20.41 20.66 -28.82
C HIS A 162 -19.69 20.83 -30.16
N THR A 163 -19.11 22.01 -30.38
CA THR A 163 -18.14 22.22 -31.46
C THR A 163 -16.83 21.48 -31.17
N GLU A 164 -16.03 21.21 -32.20
CA GLU A 164 -14.70 20.64 -32.07
C GLU A 164 -13.84 21.40 -31.05
N LYS A 165 -13.89 22.74 -31.11
CA LYS A 165 -13.21 23.63 -30.17
C LYS A 165 -13.66 23.44 -28.73
N ILE A 166 -14.96 23.27 -28.47
CA ILE A 166 -15.48 23.03 -27.12
C ILE A 166 -15.10 21.64 -26.63
N CYS A 167 -15.19 20.63 -27.50
CA CYS A 167 -14.79 19.26 -27.22
C CYS A 167 -13.31 19.19 -26.79
N LEU A 168 -12.40 19.71 -27.62
CA LEU A 168 -10.96 19.72 -27.36
C LEU A 168 -10.60 20.51 -26.09
N ARG A 169 -11.22 21.69 -25.87
CA ARG A 169 -11.01 22.46 -24.64
C ARG A 169 -11.37 21.67 -23.38
N LYS A 170 -12.45 20.88 -23.43
CA LYS A 170 -12.89 20.08 -22.28
C LYS A 170 -11.99 18.85 -22.08
N GLN A 171 -11.52 18.22 -23.15
CA GLN A 171 -10.50 17.16 -23.06
C GLN A 171 -9.21 17.66 -22.43
N LEU A 172 -8.68 18.82 -22.90
CA LEU A 172 -7.46 19.42 -22.35
C LEU A 172 -7.60 19.78 -20.87
N LYS A 173 -8.76 20.31 -20.45
CA LYS A 173 -9.03 20.58 -19.02
C LYS A 173 -8.97 19.30 -18.18
N ARG A 174 -9.56 18.21 -18.68
CA ARG A 174 -9.54 16.91 -18.01
C ARG A 174 -8.12 16.35 -17.91
N LEU A 175 -7.40 16.33 -19.02
CA LEU A 175 -6.02 15.83 -19.06
C LEU A 175 -5.10 16.63 -18.12
N LYS A 176 -5.26 17.96 -18.05
CA LYS A 176 -4.54 18.81 -17.09
C LYS A 176 -4.85 18.46 -15.64
N HIS A 177 -6.08 18.09 -15.33
CA HIS A 177 -6.48 17.66 -13.99
C HIS A 177 -5.84 16.32 -13.64
N GLU A 178 -5.97 15.32 -14.52
CA GLU A 178 -5.39 13.97 -14.35
C GLU A 178 -3.86 14.04 -14.20
N TYR A 179 -3.19 14.91 -14.96
CA TYR A 179 -1.75 15.15 -14.82
C TYR A 179 -1.39 15.76 -13.46
N LYS A 180 -2.16 16.74 -12.97
CA LYS A 180 -1.92 17.38 -11.67
C LYS A 180 -2.09 16.38 -10.51
N GLU A 181 -3.10 15.51 -10.59
CA GLU A 181 -3.32 14.43 -9.62
C GLU A 181 -2.17 13.43 -9.63
N SER A 182 -1.77 12.95 -10.82
CA SER A 182 -0.65 12.03 -10.98
C SER A 182 0.66 12.60 -10.43
N ARG A 183 0.94 13.87 -10.71
CA ARG A 183 2.11 14.58 -10.16
C ARG A 183 2.07 14.63 -8.62
N GLY A 184 0.90 14.88 -8.05
CA GLY A 184 0.72 14.87 -6.59
C GLY A 184 0.97 13.49 -5.98
N ALA A 185 0.52 12.42 -6.63
CA ALA A 185 0.77 11.04 -6.20
C ALA A 185 2.27 10.69 -6.24
N ILE A 186 2.96 11.05 -7.32
CA ILE A 186 4.42 10.85 -7.46
C ILE A 186 5.18 11.58 -6.36
N GLN A 187 4.77 12.81 -6.01
CA GLN A 187 5.40 13.56 -4.92
C GLN A 187 5.24 12.85 -3.56
N LYS A 188 4.07 12.28 -3.26
CA LYS A 188 3.85 11.51 -2.03
C LYS A 188 4.71 10.25 -1.99
N LEU A 189 4.71 9.48 -3.08
CA LEU A 189 5.53 8.27 -3.19
C LEU A 189 7.03 8.57 -2.99
N ASN A 190 7.51 9.70 -3.52
CA ASN A 190 8.89 10.13 -3.33
C ASN A 190 9.23 10.49 -1.87
N ILE A 191 8.26 10.97 -1.08
CA ILE A 191 8.46 11.25 0.35
C ILE A 191 8.55 9.92 1.11
N GLU A 192 7.62 8.98 0.88
CA GLU A 192 7.63 7.66 1.50
C GLU A 192 8.92 6.88 1.19
N LEU A 193 9.39 6.94 -0.06
CA LEU A 193 10.67 6.35 -0.46
C LEU A 193 11.87 6.93 0.29
N ARG A 194 11.85 8.22 0.68
CA ARG A 194 12.92 8.80 1.52
C ARG A 194 12.91 8.22 2.92
N GLU A 195 11.73 8.07 3.52
CA GLU A 195 11.58 7.51 4.86
C GLU A 195 12.07 6.06 4.91
N ILE A 196 11.67 5.24 3.92
CA ILE A 196 12.13 3.86 3.80
C ILE A 196 13.66 3.80 3.64
N ARG A 197 14.26 4.71 2.86
CA ARG A 197 15.72 4.79 2.74
C ARG A 197 16.41 5.12 4.06
N HIS A 198 15.85 6.03 4.86
CA HIS A 198 16.39 6.36 6.18
C HIS A 198 16.32 5.17 7.14
N LEU A 199 15.20 4.45 7.15
CA LEU A 199 15.03 3.24 7.94
C LEU A 199 16.01 2.14 7.50
N TYR A 200 16.17 1.93 6.19
CA TYR A 200 17.08 0.91 5.65
C TYR A 200 18.56 1.22 5.92
N SER A 201 19.00 2.47 5.78
CA SER A 201 20.35 2.92 6.17
C SER A 201 20.62 2.71 7.67
N SER A 202 19.60 2.81 8.52
CA SER A 202 19.73 2.53 9.95
C SER A 202 19.90 1.03 10.24
N ILE A 203 19.37 0.14 9.40
CA ILE A 203 19.42 -1.32 9.56
C ILE A 203 20.72 -1.92 8.99
N LYS A 204 21.32 -1.29 7.99
CA LYS A 204 22.52 -1.78 7.29
C LYS A 204 23.85 -1.20 7.81
N GLN A 205 23.86 -0.64 9.01
CA GLN A 205 25.10 -0.18 9.63
C GLN A 205 25.94 -1.38 10.06
N THR A 206 27.14 -1.49 9.49
CA THR A 206 28.13 -2.49 9.89
C THR A 206 28.94 -1.92 11.05
N VAL A 207 28.92 -2.63 12.17
CA VAL A 207 29.75 -2.31 13.34
C VAL A 207 31.04 -3.10 13.24
N ILE A 208 32.16 -2.40 13.07
CA ILE A 208 33.50 -2.95 13.14
C ILE A 208 33.95 -2.91 14.60
N THR A 209 33.97 -4.09 15.21
CA THR A 209 34.68 -4.37 16.47
C THR A 209 36.01 -5.08 16.13
N PHE A 210 36.78 -5.47 17.16
CA PHE A 210 38.09 -6.11 17.01
C PHE A 210 38.13 -7.54 17.56
N GLU A 211 36.97 -8.18 17.67
CA GLU A 211 36.78 -9.45 18.37
C GLU A 211 37.46 -10.64 17.68
N ASP A 212 37.60 -10.59 16.35
CA ASP A 212 38.15 -11.65 15.51
C ASP A 212 39.63 -11.48 15.17
N LEU A 213 40.32 -10.54 15.83
CA LEU A 213 41.77 -10.43 15.76
C LEU A 213 42.46 -11.58 16.52
N PRO A 214 43.61 -12.08 16.04
CA PRO A 214 44.30 -13.18 16.68
C PRO A 214 44.83 -12.79 18.06
N SER A 215 44.58 -13.64 19.06
CA SER A 215 45.01 -13.37 20.44
C SER A 215 46.52 -13.47 20.58
N ALA A 216 47.13 -12.38 21.06
CA ALA A 216 48.50 -12.37 21.57
C ALA A 216 48.56 -11.66 22.92
N ALA A 217 48.00 -12.31 23.94
CA ALA A 217 47.87 -11.80 25.32
C ALA A 217 49.18 -11.33 26.00
N LYS A 218 50.34 -11.44 25.33
CA LYS A 218 51.67 -11.06 25.84
C LYS A 218 52.38 -9.99 25.01
N ASN A 219 51.92 -9.66 23.79
CA ASN A 219 52.62 -8.77 22.87
C ASN A 219 51.70 -7.66 22.33
N LEU A 220 52.24 -6.47 22.10
CA LEU A 220 51.60 -5.48 21.24
C LEU A 220 51.72 -5.96 19.79
N LEU A 221 50.63 -5.94 19.04
CA LEU A 221 50.62 -6.35 17.64
C LEU A 221 50.17 -5.21 16.73
N HIS A 222 50.72 -5.16 15.53
CA HIS A 222 50.24 -4.28 14.48
C HIS A 222 48.94 -4.82 13.89
N MET A 223 48.02 -3.91 13.57
CA MET A 223 46.83 -4.30 12.81
C MET A 223 47.22 -5.01 11.51
N PRO A 224 46.47 -6.04 11.09
CA PRO A 224 46.63 -6.60 9.76
C PRO A 224 46.55 -5.50 8.70
N ASN A 225 47.42 -5.58 7.69
CA ASN A 225 47.48 -4.57 6.62
C ASN A 225 46.11 -4.29 6.00
N VAL A 226 45.26 -5.31 5.89
CA VAL A 226 43.85 -5.18 5.51
C VAL A 226 43.02 -5.93 6.55
N TYR A 227 42.06 -5.25 7.16
CA TYR A 227 41.13 -5.81 8.14
C TYR A 227 39.73 -5.22 7.92
N LYS A 228 38.72 -6.09 7.81
CA LYS A 228 37.31 -5.76 7.55
C LYS A 228 37.09 -4.85 6.33
N GLY A 229 37.88 -5.03 5.26
CA GLY A 229 37.77 -4.22 4.03
C GLY A 229 38.48 -2.87 4.09
N PHE A 230 39.27 -2.61 5.14
CA PHE A 230 40.04 -1.38 5.29
C PHE A 230 41.52 -1.66 5.45
N ARG A 231 42.33 -0.75 4.94
CA ARG A 231 43.76 -0.68 5.21
C ARG A 231 44.02 0.19 6.42
N TRP A 232 44.68 -0.38 7.42
CA TRP A 232 44.97 0.25 8.70
C TRP A 232 46.45 0.63 8.75
N THR A 233 46.76 1.92 8.92
CA THR A 233 48.14 2.42 8.91
C THR A 233 48.43 3.12 10.22
N LYS A 234 49.56 2.74 10.86
CA LYS A 234 50.00 3.25 12.18
C LYS A 234 48.99 2.99 13.32
N ILE A 235 48.19 1.93 13.18
CA ILE A 235 47.26 1.45 14.21
C ILE A 235 47.75 0.09 14.67
N SER A 236 47.86 -0.07 15.98
CA SER A 236 48.19 -1.33 16.63
C SER A 236 46.97 -1.80 17.44
N TYR A 237 46.99 -3.03 17.93
CA TYR A 237 45.97 -3.52 18.84
C TYR A 237 46.60 -4.27 20.01
N MET A 238 45.85 -4.37 21.09
CA MET A 238 46.26 -5.10 22.28
C MET A 238 45.09 -5.90 22.86
N HIS A 239 45.43 -7.01 23.50
CA HIS A 239 44.49 -7.84 24.23
C HIS A 239 44.27 -7.30 25.65
N GLU A 240 43.06 -7.47 26.18
CA GLU A 240 42.63 -7.04 27.52
C GLU A 240 43.64 -7.44 28.62
N LEU A 241 43.99 -8.74 28.71
CA LEU A 241 44.99 -9.23 29.67
C LEU A 241 46.35 -8.51 29.61
N LEU A 242 46.80 -8.05 28.45
CA LEU A 242 48.03 -7.27 28.35
C LEU A 242 47.83 -5.86 28.90
N ALA A 243 46.70 -5.22 28.58
CA ALA A 243 46.32 -3.93 29.13
C ALA A 243 46.26 -3.97 30.66
N ILE A 244 45.58 -4.98 31.23
CA ILE A 244 45.47 -5.15 32.68
C ILE A 244 46.82 -5.43 33.34
N LYS A 245 47.71 -6.22 32.71
CA LYS A 245 48.99 -6.61 33.33
C LYS A 245 50.07 -5.54 33.21
N LYS A 246 50.15 -4.84 32.09
CA LYS A 246 51.26 -3.93 31.76
C LYS A 246 50.86 -2.46 31.75
N TYR A 247 49.58 -2.16 31.57
CA TYR A 247 49.07 -0.80 31.42
C TYR A 247 47.89 -0.56 32.34
N SER A 248 47.92 -1.15 33.55
CA SER A 248 46.77 -1.26 34.45
C SER A 248 46.20 0.10 34.88
N LYS A 249 47.03 1.14 34.82
CA LYS A 249 46.68 2.50 35.21
C LYS A 249 46.24 3.38 34.03
N SER A 250 46.36 2.90 32.79
CA SER A 250 46.03 3.70 31.61
C SER A 250 44.55 3.59 31.22
N GLY A 251 44.08 4.53 30.41
CA GLY A 251 42.75 4.51 29.82
C GLY A 251 42.52 3.35 28.84
N TYR A 252 43.55 2.56 28.50
CA TYR A 252 43.36 1.32 27.71
C TYR A 252 42.51 0.31 28.46
N VAL A 253 42.68 0.16 29.77
CA VAL A 253 41.89 -0.79 30.56
C VAL A 253 40.41 -0.41 30.53
N SER A 254 40.12 0.88 30.66
CA SER A 254 38.75 1.40 30.62
C SER A 254 38.08 1.30 29.24
N SER A 255 38.83 0.90 28.21
CA SER A 255 38.31 0.67 26.86
C SER A 255 37.67 -0.72 26.69
N PHE A 256 37.90 -1.64 27.65
CA PHE A 256 37.30 -2.98 27.65
C PHE A 256 36.03 -2.95 28.52
N LEU A 257 34.88 -2.73 27.89
CA LEU A 257 33.60 -2.79 28.60
C LEU A 257 33.13 -4.26 28.74
N PRO A 258 32.39 -4.60 29.81
CA PRO A 258 31.88 -5.95 29.99
C PRO A 258 30.98 -6.39 28.82
N GLY A 259 31.39 -7.43 28.09
CA GLY A 259 30.67 -7.96 26.92
C GLY A 259 31.18 -7.47 25.56
N ASP A 260 32.18 -6.58 25.53
CA ASP A 260 32.83 -6.09 24.31
C ASP A 260 34.03 -6.96 23.88
N SER A 261 34.64 -6.60 22.75
CA SER A 261 35.85 -7.23 22.19
C SER A 261 36.99 -7.35 23.20
N LEU A 262 37.64 -8.51 23.24
CA LEU A 262 38.87 -8.75 24.02
C LEU A 262 40.10 -7.99 23.49
N HIS A 263 39.95 -7.30 22.36
CA HIS A 263 40.98 -6.48 21.75
C HIS A 263 40.53 -5.04 21.59
N VAL A 264 41.47 -4.12 21.74
CA VAL A 264 41.29 -2.71 21.44
C VAL A 264 42.34 -2.22 20.46
N ALA A 265 41.94 -1.40 19.50
CA ALA A 265 42.85 -0.73 18.59
C ALA A 265 43.37 0.55 19.24
N PHE A 266 44.62 0.92 18.97
CA PHE A 266 45.21 2.12 19.51
C PHE A 266 46.26 2.72 18.59
N PHE A 267 46.50 4.02 18.77
CA PHE A 267 47.55 4.77 18.08
C PHE A 267 47.97 5.98 18.92
N GLY A 268 49.25 6.35 18.83
CA GLY A 268 49.80 7.57 19.42
C GLY A 268 50.36 8.56 18.39
N GLU A 269 50.40 8.15 17.13
CA GLU A 269 50.80 8.97 15.98
C GLU A 269 49.61 9.20 15.07
N THR A 270 49.78 10.05 14.05
CA THR A 270 48.79 10.19 12.98
C THR A 270 48.50 8.85 12.32
N ALA A 271 47.28 8.34 12.52
CA ALA A 271 46.81 7.07 12.01
C ALA A 271 45.89 7.27 10.81
N THR A 272 45.76 6.25 9.96
CA THR A 272 44.93 6.32 8.76
C THR A 272 44.16 5.02 8.54
N ILE A 273 42.91 5.16 8.13
CA ILE A 273 42.04 4.09 7.67
C ILE A 273 41.58 4.45 6.26
N SER A 274 41.87 3.60 5.28
CA SER A 274 41.40 3.76 3.90
C SER A 274 40.68 2.52 3.41
N ILE A 275 39.70 2.69 2.54
CA ILE A 275 38.96 1.56 1.97
C ILE A 275 39.84 0.71 1.06
N GLU A 276 39.61 -0.60 1.06
CA GLU A 276 40.24 -1.58 0.18
C GLU A 276 39.14 -2.43 -0.48
N PRO A 277 39.01 -2.42 -1.81
CA PRO A 277 39.97 -1.94 -2.82
C PRO A 277 39.98 -0.41 -3.04
N PRO A 278 41.10 0.17 -3.55
CA PRO A 278 41.41 1.61 -3.54
C PRO A 278 40.58 2.54 -4.46
N ASN A 279 39.39 2.15 -4.91
CA ASN A 279 38.50 3.00 -5.72
C ASN A 279 37.05 3.04 -5.24
N GLU A 280 36.77 2.37 -4.12
CA GLU A 280 35.46 2.38 -3.51
C GLU A 280 35.30 3.58 -2.56
N THR A 281 34.10 3.74 -2.02
CA THR A 281 33.83 4.72 -0.97
C THR A 281 33.01 4.08 0.12
N PHE A 282 33.18 4.56 1.34
CA PHE A 282 32.35 4.17 2.47
C PHE A 282 31.71 5.40 3.12
N SER A 283 30.78 5.13 4.04
CA SER A 283 30.22 6.12 4.93
C SER A 283 30.67 5.82 6.36
N LEU A 284 31.26 6.79 7.04
CA LEU A 284 31.65 6.69 8.45
C LEU A 284 30.57 7.35 9.32
N VAL A 285 29.79 6.52 10.00
CA VAL A 285 28.66 6.95 10.84
C VAL A 285 29.16 7.47 12.18
N SER A 286 29.93 6.66 12.90
CA SER A 286 30.49 7.04 14.20
C SER A 286 31.73 6.22 14.57
N ILE A 287 32.51 6.72 15.53
CA ILE A 287 33.57 5.97 16.20
C ILE A 287 33.33 5.96 17.72
N MET A 288 33.90 4.98 18.40
CA MET A 288 33.98 4.94 19.86
C MET A 288 35.44 5.02 20.28
N ALA A 289 35.83 6.11 20.93
CA ALA A 289 37.22 6.37 21.28
C ALA A 289 37.37 7.04 22.65
N CYS A 290 38.55 6.91 23.27
CA CYS A 290 38.93 7.64 24.47
C CYS A 290 40.45 7.89 24.54
N ALA A 291 40.85 8.77 25.44
CA ALA A 291 42.26 9.02 25.70
C ALA A 291 42.85 7.94 26.62
N ALA A 292 44.08 7.50 26.32
CA ALA A 292 44.74 6.45 27.10
C ALA A 292 45.66 7.01 28.20
N TRP A 293 46.22 8.20 28.02
CA TRP A 293 47.25 8.74 28.93
C TRP A 293 47.02 10.19 29.34
N ASN A 294 46.54 11.02 28.42
CA ASN A 294 46.32 12.43 28.68
C ASN A 294 44.85 12.71 29.03
N ASP A 295 44.62 13.57 30.01
CA ASP A 295 43.36 14.28 30.18
C ASP A 295 43.20 15.32 29.09
N ASP A 296 41.95 15.55 28.68
CA ASP A 296 41.55 16.53 27.66
C ASP A 296 42.35 16.41 26.36
N LEU A 297 42.56 15.17 25.89
CA LEU A 297 43.31 14.91 24.67
C LEU A 297 42.51 15.35 23.44
N GLU A 298 43.11 16.16 22.56
CA GLU A 298 42.45 16.55 21.32
C GLU A 298 42.68 15.50 20.22
N LEU A 299 41.61 15.12 19.53
CA LEU A 299 41.64 14.29 18.34
C LEU A 299 41.01 15.05 17.17
N THR A 300 41.82 15.31 16.15
CA THR A 300 41.34 15.79 14.85
C THR A 300 41.16 14.63 13.90
N ILE A 301 39.95 14.50 13.37
CA ILE A 301 39.55 13.48 12.41
C ILE A 301 39.29 14.20 11.08
N THR A 302 39.96 13.77 10.01
CA THR A 302 39.83 14.38 8.69
C THR A 302 39.49 13.32 7.65
N ALA A 303 38.43 13.54 6.88
CA ALA A 303 38.01 12.65 5.80
C ALA A 303 38.41 13.21 4.43
N TYR A 304 38.80 12.29 3.56
CA TYR A 304 39.22 12.57 2.20
C TYR A 304 38.37 11.81 1.19
N ARG A 305 38.35 12.35 -0.03
CA ARG A 305 37.88 11.68 -1.24
C ARG A 305 38.84 12.03 -2.38
N LYS A 306 39.46 11.02 -3.01
CA LYS A 306 40.45 11.18 -4.07
C LYS A 306 41.53 12.20 -3.70
N SER A 307 42.03 12.10 -2.47
CA SER A 307 43.03 13.00 -1.87
C SER A 307 42.58 14.44 -1.59
N ILE A 308 41.31 14.79 -1.85
CA ILE A 308 40.74 16.09 -1.48
C ILE A 308 40.09 15.95 -0.10
N GLU A 309 40.39 16.89 0.80
CA GLU A 309 39.72 16.97 2.09
C GLU A 309 38.25 17.35 1.90
N VAL A 310 37.34 16.55 2.44
CA VAL A 310 35.89 16.77 2.29
C VAL A 310 35.19 17.08 3.61
N ASN A 311 35.71 16.61 4.74
CA ASN A 311 35.19 16.91 6.07
C ASN A 311 36.31 16.87 7.12
N GLN A 312 36.13 17.62 8.20
CA GLN A 312 37.00 17.60 9.37
C GLN A 312 36.16 17.76 10.64
N HIS A 313 36.53 17.06 11.71
CA HIS A 313 35.92 17.21 13.03
C HIS A 313 36.99 17.06 14.12
N SER A 314 36.97 17.94 15.11
CA SER A 314 37.87 17.90 16.26
C SER A 314 37.06 17.68 17.52
N VAL A 315 37.55 16.79 18.38
CA VAL A 315 36.89 16.40 19.63
C VAL A 315 37.90 16.26 20.76
N ILE A 316 37.48 16.61 21.98
CA ILE A 316 38.24 16.38 23.20
C ILE A 316 37.85 15.00 23.75
N LEU A 317 38.83 14.12 23.85
CA LEU A 317 38.71 12.79 24.40
C LEU A 317 39.02 12.79 25.89
N LEU A 318 38.12 12.16 26.65
CA LEU A 318 38.29 12.00 28.08
C LEU A 318 39.16 10.77 28.40
N PHE A 319 39.99 10.88 29.43
CA PHE A 319 40.82 9.79 29.93
C PHE A 319 39.95 8.60 30.35
N GLY A 320 40.20 7.44 29.74
CA GLY A 320 39.55 6.17 30.08
C GLY A 320 38.01 6.19 30.02
N ARG A 321 37.41 7.10 29.26
CA ARG A 321 35.95 7.16 29.08
C ARG A 321 35.60 7.08 27.60
N PRO A 322 35.25 5.89 27.08
CA PRO A 322 34.82 5.72 25.70
C PRO A 322 33.65 6.66 25.34
N GLN A 323 33.87 7.49 24.32
CA GLN A 323 32.89 8.44 23.81
C GLN A 323 32.49 8.09 22.38
N ARG A 324 31.18 8.08 22.11
CA ARG A 324 30.65 7.93 20.77
C ARG A 324 30.71 9.28 20.06
N ILE A 325 31.50 9.34 18.99
CA ILE A 325 31.67 10.54 18.17
C ILE A 325 30.88 10.33 16.88
N MET A 326 29.80 11.10 16.71
CA MET A 326 28.93 11.03 15.54
C MET A 326 29.51 11.88 14.40
N LEU A 327 29.76 11.26 13.25
CA LEU A 327 30.37 11.91 12.09
C LEU A 327 29.39 12.01 10.91
N GLN A 328 28.68 10.91 10.61
CA GLN A 328 27.70 10.85 9.51
C GLN A 328 28.29 11.24 8.14
N TRP A 329 29.58 10.97 7.93
CA TRP A 329 30.27 11.32 6.69
C TRP A 329 30.01 10.26 5.62
N LYS A 330 29.75 10.69 4.39
CA LYS A 330 29.40 9.83 3.25
C LYS A 330 30.34 10.03 2.08
N ASN A 331 30.48 9.01 1.25
CA ASN A 331 31.27 9.05 0.01
C ASN A 331 32.74 9.41 0.23
N ILE A 332 33.35 8.87 1.28
CA ILE A 332 34.77 9.07 1.62
C ILE A 332 35.58 7.81 1.26
N ASP A 333 36.87 7.95 0.98
CA ASP A 333 37.77 6.82 0.70
C ASP A 333 38.87 6.64 1.76
N LYS A 334 39.11 7.68 2.56
CA LYS A 334 40.16 7.70 3.58
C LYS A 334 39.79 8.61 4.75
N VAL A 335 40.15 8.18 5.95
CA VAL A 335 40.05 8.96 7.19
C VAL A 335 41.41 8.98 7.89
N VAL A 336 41.82 10.16 8.33
CA VAL A 336 43.06 10.42 9.05
C VAL A 336 42.71 10.85 10.47
N PHE A 337 43.36 10.22 11.45
CA PHE A 337 43.21 10.51 12.87
C PHE A 337 44.50 11.13 13.37
N LYS A 338 44.43 12.35 13.89
CA LYS A 338 45.59 13.09 14.41
C LYS A 338 45.34 13.46 15.87
N PRO A 339 45.90 12.70 16.82
CA PRO A 339 45.84 13.07 18.23
C PRO A 339 46.95 14.05 18.61
N PHE A 340 46.66 15.00 19.49
CA PHE A 340 47.64 15.98 20.00
C PHE A 340 47.12 16.65 21.29
N GLY A 341 48.02 17.34 22.01
CA GLY A 341 47.65 18.11 23.20
C GLY A 341 47.29 17.25 24.43
N GLY A 342 46.51 17.83 25.32
CA GLY A 342 46.16 17.27 26.63
C GLY A 342 47.27 17.38 27.68
N THR A 343 46.94 16.98 28.91
CA THR A 343 47.89 16.97 30.04
C THR A 343 47.99 15.55 30.60
N ALA A 344 49.18 15.14 31.05
CA ALA A 344 49.38 13.77 31.53
C ALA A 344 48.48 13.47 32.75
N HIS A 345 47.72 12.37 32.69
CA HIS A 345 46.83 11.99 33.77
C HIS A 345 47.62 11.63 35.04
N PRO A 346 47.25 12.14 36.23
CA PRO A 346 47.96 11.83 37.47
C PRO A 346 48.03 10.32 37.77
N GLY A 347 49.23 9.83 38.09
CA GLY A 347 49.46 8.43 38.46
C GLY A 347 49.68 7.46 37.29
N CYS A 348 49.73 7.96 36.05
CA CYS A 348 50.01 7.19 34.85
C CYS A 348 51.47 7.39 34.37
N ASP A 349 52.44 6.80 35.08
CA ASP A 349 53.87 7.05 34.82
C ASP A 349 54.45 6.19 33.66
N GLU A 350 53.67 5.25 33.10
CA GLU A 350 54.15 4.18 32.21
C GLU A 350 53.90 4.40 30.70
N GLY A 351 53.88 5.66 30.26
CA GLY A 351 53.80 5.98 28.82
C GLY A 351 53.12 7.31 28.53
N PRO A 352 53.79 8.46 28.72
CA PRO A 352 53.17 9.75 28.44
C PRO A 352 52.93 9.93 26.93
N GLY A 353 51.78 10.45 26.52
CA GLY A 353 51.57 10.83 25.13
C GLY A 353 50.13 10.95 24.67
N ALA A 354 49.98 11.46 23.46
CA ALA A 354 48.71 11.67 22.77
C ALA A 354 48.13 10.36 22.21
N HIS A 355 47.88 9.38 23.09
CA HIS A 355 47.38 8.08 22.68
C HIS A 355 45.86 8.01 22.72
N VAL A 356 45.31 7.49 21.63
CA VAL A 356 43.89 7.22 21.47
C VAL A 356 43.66 5.73 21.49
N SER A 357 42.66 5.33 22.25
CA SER A 357 42.07 4.01 22.21
C SER A 357 40.81 4.07 21.35
N LEU A 358 40.64 3.10 20.45
CA LEU A 358 39.53 2.98 19.51
C LEU A 358 38.93 1.60 19.68
N THR A 359 37.65 1.54 20.10
CA THR A 359 36.97 0.27 20.43
C THR A 359 35.99 -0.16 19.36
N GLN A 360 35.42 0.79 18.62
CA GLN A 360 34.40 0.52 17.63
C GLN A 360 34.43 1.56 16.50
N LEU A 361 34.18 1.11 15.26
CA LEU A 361 33.79 1.97 14.15
C LEU A 361 32.43 1.52 13.63
N THR A 362 31.57 2.45 13.28
CA THR A 362 30.28 2.16 12.65
C THR A 362 30.29 2.75 11.25
N ILE A 363 30.15 1.89 10.25
CA ILE A 363 30.09 2.26 8.84
C ILE A 363 28.70 1.95 8.28
N ASP A 364 28.29 2.65 7.23
CA ASP A 364 27.09 2.32 6.45
C ASP A 364 27.52 1.73 5.11
N ASP A 365 27.08 0.51 4.81
CA ASP A 365 27.41 -0.27 3.60
C ASP A 365 26.83 0.34 2.31
N LEU A 366 26.01 1.40 2.40
CA LEU A 366 25.38 2.03 1.24
C LEU A 366 26.21 3.18 0.69
N SER A 367 27.18 2.88 -0.17
CA SER A 367 27.63 3.84 -1.21
C SER A 367 26.66 3.78 -2.39
N LEU A 368 25.42 4.23 -2.22
CA LEU A 368 24.54 4.44 -3.37
C LEU A 368 24.99 5.69 -4.10
N SER A 369 25.71 5.47 -5.20
CA SER A 369 26.07 6.49 -6.17
C SER A 369 24.84 7.24 -6.64
N SER A 370 24.96 8.56 -6.75
CA SER A 370 23.97 9.46 -7.35
C SER A 370 23.62 9.15 -8.82
N SER A 371 24.15 8.07 -9.40
CA SER A 371 23.83 7.60 -10.75
C SER A 371 22.59 6.70 -10.81
N ASP A 372 22.02 6.28 -9.68
CA ASP A 372 20.75 5.53 -9.65
C ASP A 372 19.51 6.45 -9.73
N PHE A 373 19.73 7.75 -9.91
CA PHE A 373 18.65 8.68 -10.22
C PHE A 373 18.35 8.59 -11.72
N LEU A 374 17.25 7.93 -12.06
CA LEU A 374 16.54 8.21 -13.30
C LEU A 374 16.13 9.69 -13.27
N THR A 375 16.97 10.54 -13.85
CA THR A 375 16.57 11.87 -14.32
C THR A 375 15.53 11.64 -15.40
N PHE A 376 14.26 11.81 -15.05
CA PHE A 376 13.23 12.11 -16.03
C PHE A 376 13.33 13.61 -16.31
N ASP A 377 14.11 13.96 -17.34
CA ASP A 377 13.98 15.24 -18.03
C ASP A 377 12.62 15.35 -18.74
#